data_AF-A0A1Y4Q5A5-F1
#
_entry.id   AF-A0A1Y4Q5A5-F1
#
_cell.length_a   1.000
_cell.length_b   1.000
_cell.length_c   1.000
_cell.angle_alpha   90.00
_cell.angle_beta   90.00
_cell.angle_gamma   90.00
#
_symmetry.space_group_name_H-M   'P 1'
#
loop_
_entity.id
_entity.type
_entity.pdbx_description
1 polymer ?
#
loop_
_entity_poly.entity_id
_entity_poly.type
_entity_poly.pdbx_seq_one_letter_code
_entity_poly.pdbx_strand_id
1 'polypeptide(L)'
;SAVINWGEHRWQNYDNLYDFFKVQDIEKISTSNFSILVVNVLDIDYHLFKEKKNYDLIKTIQLIYKFKGKPKKLKGLVIDRDIAIIAASIVNEENEVLKNIILEQGEKVDMCESLMNFYNQGINEGINQGINLGVNKETLQKTKQIFKHFYPHEDSNILNNLTKKQLDTIFTMLLDQEPLDKIKGIINKKIAS
;
A
#
# COMPACT_ATOMS: atom_id res chain seq x y z
N SER A 1 24.08 -15.29 12.68
CA SER A 1 22.66 -14.87 12.63
C SER A 1 22.29 -14.33 14.00
N ALA A 2 21.93 -13.05 14.11
CA ALA A 2 21.47 -12.47 15.38
C ALA A 2 19.94 -12.53 15.44
N VAL A 3 19.41 -13.01 16.56
CA VAL A 3 17.97 -13.08 16.85
C VAL A 3 17.70 -12.15 18.03
N ILE A 4 16.62 -11.38 17.96
CA ILE A 4 16.28 -10.28 18.88
C ILE A 4 15.04 -10.70 19.70
N ASN A 5 15.11 -10.72 21.03
CA ASN A 5 14.04 -11.08 21.98
C ASN A 5 14.08 -10.21 23.26
N TRP A 6 12.95 -10.20 23.97
CA TRP A 6 12.32 -9.19 24.83
C TRP A 6 12.68 -9.37 26.33
N GLY A 7 13.16 -8.35 27.09
CA GLY A 7 13.47 -8.48 28.54
C GLY A 7 13.99 -7.21 29.29
N GLU A 8 13.76 -7.15 30.62
CA GLU A 8 13.47 -5.96 31.47
C GLU A 8 14.62 -5.03 32.00
N HIS A 9 15.82 -4.93 31.40
CA HIS A 9 16.91 -4.09 31.99
C HIS A 9 17.25 -2.79 31.22
N ARG A 10 17.53 -1.71 31.98
CA ARG A 10 17.77 -0.33 31.48
C ARG A 10 19.25 -0.05 31.18
N TRP A 11 19.50 0.86 30.23
CA TRP A 11 20.74 1.05 29.48
C TRP A 11 21.66 2.18 30.02
N GLN A 12 23.00 2.09 29.87
CA GLN A 12 23.94 3.20 30.17
C GLN A 12 25.14 3.32 29.16
N ASN A 13 25.19 4.41 28.37
CA ASN A 13 26.34 4.97 27.62
C ASN A 13 27.30 4.04 26.83
N TYR A 14 27.03 3.76 25.54
CA TYR A 14 27.94 3.01 24.64
C TYR A 14 28.07 3.63 23.24
N ASP A 15 29.24 3.49 22.61
CA ASP A 15 29.57 4.15 21.34
C ASP A 15 28.89 3.50 20.11
N ASN A 16 28.59 2.19 20.16
CA ASN A 16 27.90 1.45 19.12
C ASN A 16 27.10 0.26 19.68
N LEU A 17 26.25 -0.33 18.84
CA LEU A 17 25.45 -1.52 19.18
C LEU A 17 26.31 -2.67 19.72
N TYR A 18 27.47 -2.94 19.10
CA TYR A 18 28.35 -4.04 19.50
C TYR A 18 28.90 -3.89 20.91
N ASP A 19 29.30 -2.68 21.30
CA ASP A 19 29.82 -2.40 22.65
C ASP A 19 28.73 -2.45 23.72
N PHE A 20 27.50 -2.04 23.38
CA PHE A 20 26.34 -2.17 24.27
C PHE A 20 26.06 -3.64 24.65
N PHE A 21 26.04 -4.54 23.67
CA PHE A 21 25.70 -5.94 23.90
C PHE A 21 26.69 -6.69 24.80
N LYS A 22 27.92 -6.19 24.99
CA LYS A 22 28.92 -6.85 25.85
C LYS A 22 28.66 -6.73 27.35
N VAL A 23 27.83 -5.79 27.79
CA VAL A 23 27.89 -5.28 29.19
C VAL A 23 26.62 -5.52 30.03
N GLN A 24 25.50 -6.00 29.46
CA GLN A 24 24.25 -6.23 30.23
C GLN A 24 23.96 -7.70 30.56
N ASP A 25 22.93 -7.96 31.38
CA ASP A 25 22.44 -9.32 31.70
C ASP A 25 21.93 -10.01 30.44
N ILE A 26 22.78 -10.90 29.95
CA ILE A 26 22.72 -11.59 28.68
C ILE A 26 22.04 -12.95 28.88
N GLU A 27 20.94 -13.20 28.19
CA GLU A 27 20.54 -14.58 27.93
C GLU A 27 21.46 -15.14 26.84
N LYS A 28 22.50 -15.85 27.29
CA LYS A 28 23.44 -16.52 26.41
C LYS A 28 22.77 -17.79 25.89
N ILE A 29 22.09 -17.71 24.76
CA ILE A 29 21.62 -18.91 24.07
C ILE A 29 22.86 -19.61 23.51
N SER A 30 23.27 -20.70 24.18
CA SER A 30 24.39 -21.53 23.75
C SER A 30 23.87 -22.58 22.78
N THR A 31 24.15 -22.40 21.49
CA THR A 31 24.12 -23.53 20.54
C THR A 31 25.51 -24.15 20.49
N SER A 32 25.64 -25.40 20.04
CA SER A 32 26.90 -26.16 20.11
C SER A 32 28.10 -25.46 19.47
N ASN A 33 27.90 -24.45 18.63
CA ASN A 33 28.95 -23.80 17.84
C ASN A 33 29.06 -22.27 18.01
N PHE A 34 28.16 -21.59 18.74
CA PHE A 34 28.26 -20.14 19.03
C PHE A 34 27.29 -19.68 20.13
N SER A 35 27.63 -18.56 20.77
CA SER A 35 26.80 -17.85 21.74
C SER A 35 26.13 -16.64 21.08
N ILE A 36 24.80 -16.54 21.20
CA ILE A 36 24.02 -15.39 20.68
C ILE A 36 23.71 -14.44 21.83
N LEU A 37 23.83 -13.13 21.56
CA LEU A 37 23.42 -12.03 22.43
C LEU A 37 22.04 -11.53 21.98
N VAL A 38 21.09 -11.47 22.91
CA VAL A 38 19.68 -11.17 22.60
C VAL A 38 19.22 -10.01 23.48
N VAL A 39 18.75 -8.91 22.87
CA VAL A 39 18.21 -7.75 23.59
C VAL A 39 16.98 -7.20 22.87
N ASN A 40 16.03 -6.68 23.63
CA ASN A 40 14.82 -6.09 23.08
C ASN A 40 15.07 -4.75 22.40
N VAL A 41 14.83 -4.65 21.09
CA VAL A 41 14.95 -3.37 20.37
C VAL A 41 13.94 -2.31 20.85
N LEU A 42 12.82 -2.71 21.46
CA LEU A 42 11.78 -1.78 21.90
C LEU A 42 12.07 -1.06 23.21
N ASP A 43 12.92 -1.64 24.06
CA ASP A 43 13.27 -1.11 25.39
C ASP A 43 14.57 -0.31 25.39
N ILE A 44 15.22 -0.24 24.22
CA ILE A 44 16.46 0.49 24.03
C ILE A 44 16.22 1.99 24.15
N ASP A 45 16.97 2.65 25.03
CA ASP A 45 17.10 4.10 24.91
C ASP A 45 18.05 4.43 23.74
N TYR A 46 17.46 4.74 22.58
CA TYR A 46 18.23 5.07 21.38
C TYR A 46 19.06 6.36 21.55
N HIS A 47 18.79 7.20 22.55
CA HIS A 47 19.62 8.38 22.85
C HIS A 47 21.02 8.03 23.34
N LEU A 48 21.27 6.76 23.69
CA LEU A 48 22.58 6.30 24.13
C LEU A 48 23.55 6.05 22.98
N PHE A 49 23.08 6.00 21.73
CA PHE A 49 23.95 5.83 20.56
C PHE A 49 24.52 7.16 20.09
N LYS A 50 25.85 7.27 20.06
CA LYS A 50 26.55 8.42 19.47
C LYS A 50 26.59 8.37 17.94
N GLU A 51 26.68 7.17 17.38
CA GLU A 51 26.68 6.99 15.93
C GLU A 51 25.26 7.21 15.37
N LYS A 52 25.15 8.13 14.41
CA LYS A 52 23.86 8.64 13.91
C LYS A 52 23.04 7.54 13.23
N LYS A 53 23.66 6.64 12.45
CA LYS A 53 22.92 5.56 11.77
C LYS A 53 22.33 4.56 12.78
N ASN A 54 23.07 4.22 13.84
CA ASN A 54 22.56 3.39 14.93
C ASN A 54 21.41 4.07 15.68
N TYR A 55 21.58 5.35 16.02
CA TYR A 55 20.51 6.17 16.61
C TYR A 55 19.26 6.15 15.74
N ASP A 56 19.39 6.47 14.44
CA ASP A 56 18.28 6.59 13.51
C ASP A 56 17.59 5.23 13.29
N LEU A 57 18.36 4.14 13.18
CA LEU A 57 17.82 2.80 12.98
C LEU A 57 16.95 2.35 14.16
N ILE A 58 17.48 2.42 15.38
CA ILE A 58 16.74 1.96 16.57
C ILE A 58 15.51 2.85 16.81
N LYS A 59 15.67 4.18 16.70
CA LYS A 59 14.55 5.11 16.77
C LYS A 59 13.46 4.79 15.74
N THR A 60 13.84 4.51 14.50
CA THR A 60 12.90 4.20 13.41
C THR A 60 12.14 2.92 13.67
N ILE A 61 12.82 1.83 14.03
CA ILE A 61 12.17 0.54 14.34
C ILE A 61 11.13 0.72 15.46
N GLN A 62 11.50 1.42 16.53
CA GLN A 62 10.59 1.68 17.65
C GLN A 62 9.38 2.53 17.25
N LEU A 63 9.58 3.56 16.43
CA LEU A 63 8.50 4.42 15.98
C LEU A 63 7.55 3.69 15.03
N ILE A 64 8.06 2.87 14.10
CA ILE A 64 7.25 2.04 13.20
C ILE A 64 6.45 1.01 14.00
N TYR A 65 7.05 0.36 15.00
CA TYR A 65 6.34 -0.56 15.88
C TYR A 65 5.20 0.15 16.65
N LYS A 66 5.47 1.36 17.16
CA LYS A 66 4.48 2.18 17.89
C LYS A 66 3.44 2.84 16.97
N PHE A 67 3.68 2.92 15.66
CA PHE A 67 2.82 3.62 14.69
C PHE A 67 1.43 2.99 14.63
N LYS A 68 1.31 1.65 14.70
CA LYS A 68 0.02 0.91 14.74
C LYS A 68 -1.01 1.45 13.72
N GLY A 69 -0.58 1.74 12.50
CA GLY A 69 -1.45 2.27 11.44
C GLY A 69 -1.77 3.77 11.51
N LYS A 70 -1.09 4.57 12.36
CA LYS A 70 -1.37 6.01 12.55
C LYS A 70 -0.22 6.89 12.04
N PRO A 71 -0.23 7.37 10.79
CA PRO A 71 0.91 8.08 10.16
C PRO A 71 1.42 9.28 10.96
N LYS A 72 0.51 10.00 11.62
CA LYS A 72 0.83 11.15 12.46
C LYS A 72 1.86 10.85 13.57
N LYS A 73 2.02 9.59 13.99
CA LYS A 73 3.04 9.18 14.97
C LYS A 73 4.46 9.18 14.43
N LEU A 74 4.61 9.22 13.10
CA LEU A 74 5.89 9.28 12.40
C LEU A 74 6.20 10.69 11.91
N LYS A 75 5.42 11.69 12.33
CA LYS A 75 5.58 13.07 11.86
C LYS A 75 6.99 13.60 12.16
N GLY A 76 7.67 14.11 11.14
CA GLY A 76 9.03 14.63 11.25
C GLY A 76 10.12 13.55 11.28
N LEU A 77 9.77 12.28 11.08
CA LEU A 77 10.74 11.20 10.92
C LEU A 77 11.28 11.21 9.48
N VAL A 78 12.37 11.94 9.28
CA VAL A 78 13.11 11.98 8.02
C VAL A 78 14.42 11.22 8.21
N ILE A 79 14.59 10.14 7.45
CA ILE A 79 15.72 9.21 7.58
C ILE A 79 16.29 8.83 6.21
N ASP A 80 17.52 8.34 6.20
CA ASP A 80 18.14 7.82 4.98
C ASP A 80 17.38 6.57 4.49
N ARG A 81 17.26 6.44 3.18
CA ARG A 81 16.49 5.37 2.53
C ARG A 81 16.93 3.98 2.97
N ASP A 82 18.22 3.74 3.09
CA ASP A 82 18.75 2.43 3.50
C ASP A 82 18.27 2.06 4.92
N ILE A 83 18.26 3.03 5.84
CA ILE A 83 17.75 2.85 7.21
C ILE A 83 16.25 2.57 7.18
N ALA A 84 15.49 3.28 6.34
CA ALA A 84 14.06 3.06 6.18
C ALA A 84 13.76 1.65 5.66
N ILE A 85 14.50 1.17 4.64
CA ILE A 85 14.34 -0.17 4.07
C ILE A 85 14.68 -1.25 5.10
N ILE A 86 15.80 -1.11 5.81
CA ILE A 86 16.21 -2.07 6.84
C ILE A 86 15.15 -2.11 7.94
N ALA A 87 14.72 -0.95 8.44
CA ALA A 87 13.69 -0.89 9.48
C ALA A 87 12.39 -1.54 8.99
N ALA A 88 11.88 -1.17 7.82
CA ALA A 88 10.66 -1.76 7.25
C ALA A 88 10.77 -3.29 7.09
N SER A 89 11.95 -3.80 6.74
CA SER A 89 12.19 -5.25 6.61
C SER A 89 12.17 -5.98 7.95
N ILE A 90 12.53 -5.32 9.05
CA ILE A 90 12.52 -5.89 10.40
C ILE A 90 11.13 -5.88 11.00
N VAL A 91 10.39 -4.76 10.87
CA VAL A 91 9.11 -4.60 11.58
C VAL A 91 7.92 -5.23 10.84
N ASN A 92 8.09 -5.60 9.57
CA ASN A 92 7.00 -5.96 8.68
C ASN A 92 7.33 -7.19 7.82
N GLU A 93 7.76 -8.28 8.46
CA GLU A 93 8.20 -9.53 7.79
C GLU A 93 7.20 -10.06 6.75
N GLU A 94 5.90 -9.79 6.92
CA GLU A 94 4.84 -10.32 6.04
C GLU A 94 4.34 -9.31 4.98
N ASN A 95 4.78 -8.05 4.96
CA ASN A 95 4.13 -7.02 4.15
C ASN A 95 5.12 -6.08 3.44
N GLU A 96 5.27 -6.31 2.13
CA GLU A 96 6.16 -5.52 1.26
C GLU A 96 5.66 -4.11 0.96
N VAL A 97 4.44 -3.73 1.35
CA VAL A 97 3.85 -2.42 1.01
C VAL A 97 4.71 -1.28 1.55
N LEU A 98 5.11 -1.36 2.82
CA LEU A 98 5.99 -0.35 3.44
C LEU A 98 7.31 -0.22 2.69
N LYS A 99 7.91 -1.36 2.31
CA LYS A 99 9.16 -1.38 1.56
C LYS A 99 9.00 -0.76 0.17
N ASN A 100 7.93 -1.09 -0.55
CA ASN A 100 7.67 -0.57 -1.89
C ASN A 100 7.43 0.95 -1.87
N ILE A 101 6.66 1.45 -0.90
CA ILE A 101 6.46 2.90 -0.68
C ILE A 101 7.80 3.63 -0.50
N ILE A 102 8.74 3.02 0.24
CA ILE A 102 10.06 3.57 0.52
C ILE A 102 10.98 3.48 -0.72
N LEU A 103 10.88 2.42 -1.51
CA LEU A 103 11.70 2.22 -2.71
C LEU A 103 11.45 3.27 -3.81
N GLU A 104 10.28 3.89 -3.81
CA GLU A 104 9.92 4.97 -4.74
C GLU A 104 10.47 6.34 -4.32
N GLN A 105 11.11 6.45 -3.15
CA GLN A 105 11.62 7.70 -2.60
C GLN A 105 13.09 7.94 -2.98
N GLY A 106 13.52 9.21 -2.83
CA GLY A 106 14.92 9.63 -2.98
C GLY A 106 15.84 9.14 -1.87
N GLU A 107 17.00 9.78 -1.71
CA GLU A 107 18.00 9.40 -0.68
C GLU A 107 17.48 9.51 0.76
N LYS A 108 16.55 10.45 0.99
CA LYS A 108 15.88 10.65 2.28
C LYS A 108 14.39 10.40 2.15
N VAL A 109 13.83 9.85 3.21
CA VAL A 109 12.44 9.39 3.29
C VAL A 109 11.77 10.10 4.46
N ASP A 110 10.75 10.93 4.18
CA ASP A 110 9.80 11.35 5.21
C ASP A 110 8.73 10.25 5.38
N MET A 111 8.89 9.46 6.44
CA MET A 111 8.05 8.28 6.68
C MET A 111 6.56 8.61 6.82
N CYS A 112 6.23 9.79 7.38
CA CYS A 112 4.84 10.19 7.58
C CYS A 112 4.22 10.61 6.25
N GLU A 113 4.92 11.45 5.49
CA GLU A 113 4.45 11.93 4.20
C GLU A 113 4.30 10.78 3.19
N SER A 114 5.30 9.90 3.08
CA SER A 114 5.24 8.76 2.16
C SER A 114 4.04 7.85 2.45
N LEU A 115 3.76 7.55 3.72
CA LEU A 115 2.58 6.76 4.09
C LEU A 115 1.27 7.49 3.81
N MET A 116 1.18 8.78 4.12
CA MET A 116 -0.02 9.58 3.84
C MET A 116 -0.30 9.65 2.33
N ASN A 117 0.74 9.82 1.51
CA ASN A 117 0.62 9.86 0.06
C ASN A 117 0.10 8.53 -0.49
N PHE A 118 0.66 7.41 -0.02
CA PHE A 118 0.17 6.08 -0.39
C PHE A 118 -1.32 5.87 -0.03
N TYR A 119 -1.72 6.24 1.19
CA TYR A 119 -3.14 6.13 1.60
C TYR A 119 -4.04 7.02 0.73
N ASN A 120 -3.62 8.26 0.46
CA ASN A 120 -4.39 9.19 -0.36
C ASN A 120 -4.52 8.71 -1.81
N GLN A 121 -3.45 8.13 -2.39
CA GLN A 121 -3.48 7.53 -3.71
C GLN A 121 -4.51 6.39 -3.77
N GLY A 122 -4.47 5.45 -2.81
CA GLY A 122 -5.44 4.36 -2.75
C GLY A 122 -6.89 4.84 -2.59
N ILE A 123 -7.12 5.88 -1.79
CA ILE A 123 -8.44 6.51 -1.66
C ILE A 123 -8.90 7.12 -2.99
N ASN A 124 -8.04 7.89 -3.65
CA ASN A 124 -8.37 8.55 -4.91
C ASN A 124 -8.64 7.54 -6.03
N GLU A 125 -7.83 6.48 -6.11
CA GLU A 125 -8.05 5.37 -7.05
C GLU A 125 -9.39 4.69 -6.78
N GLY A 126 -9.72 4.40 -5.53
CA GLY A 126 -11.01 3.82 -5.15
C GLY A 126 -12.20 4.71 -5.52
N ILE A 127 -12.10 6.03 -5.26
CA ILE A 127 -13.14 7.00 -5.65
C ILE A 127 -13.30 7.04 -7.17
N ASN A 128 -12.20 7.14 -7.92
CA ASN A 128 -12.22 7.20 -9.37
C ASN A 128 -12.81 5.93 -9.99
N GLN A 129 -12.42 4.75 -9.49
CA GLN A 129 -13.01 3.47 -9.90
C GLN A 129 -14.51 3.43 -9.58
N GLY A 130 -14.91 3.87 -8.39
CA GLY A 130 -16.31 3.96 -7.99
C GLY A 130 -17.15 4.86 -8.89
N ILE A 131 -16.66 6.07 -9.20
CA ILE A 131 -17.32 7.01 -10.12
C ILE A 131 -17.44 6.40 -11.52
N ASN A 132 -16.36 5.84 -12.05
CA ASN A 132 -16.38 5.21 -13.38
C ASN A 132 -17.36 4.04 -13.47
N LEU A 133 -17.40 3.18 -12.45
CA LEU A 133 -18.37 2.09 -12.37
C LEU A 133 -19.81 2.61 -12.27
N GLY A 134 -20.03 3.68 -11.50
CA GLY A 134 -21.33 4.34 -11.38
C GLY A 134 -21.83 4.91 -12.72
N VAL A 135 -21.00 5.71 -13.39
CA VAL A 135 -21.30 6.28 -14.72
C VAL A 135 -21.58 5.18 -15.74
N ASN A 136 -20.77 4.11 -15.77
CA ASN A 136 -20.99 3.00 -16.70
C ASN A 136 -22.33 2.28 -16.45
N LYS A 137 -22.69 2.04 -15.18
CA LYS A 137 -23.99 1.45 -14.82
C LYS A 137 -25.14 2.36 -15.21
N GLU A 138 -25.02 3.67 -15.00
CA GLU A 138 -26.04 4.65 -15.38
C GLU A 138 -26.24 4.70 -16.91
N THR A 139 -25.15 4.79 -17.68
CA THR A 139 -25.21 4.75 -19.15
C THR A 139 -25.88 3.45 -19.61
N LEU A 140 -25.49 2.29 -19.09
CA LEU A 140 -26.12 1.01 -19.43
C LEU A 140 -27.62 1.02 -19.15
N GLN A 141 -28.05 1.51 -17.98
CA GLN A 141 -29.47 1.57 -17.61
C GLN A 141 -30.25 2.50 -18.54
N LYS A 142 -29.74 3.71 -18.81
CA LYS A 142 -30.37 4.67 -19.72
C LYS A 142 -30.48 4.12 -21.15
N THR A 143 -29.40 3.54 -21.68
CA THR A 143 -29.42 2.91 -23.00
C THR A 143 -30.41 1.75 -23.05
N LYS A 144 -30.50 0.91 -22.02
CA LYS A 144 -31.52 -0.16 -21.95
C LYS A 144 -32.94 0.38 -21.94
N GLN A 145 -33.22 1.46 -21.21
CA GLN A 145 -34.55 2.05 -21.15
C GLN A 145 -35.00 2.55 -22.53
N ILE A 146 -34.14 3.31 -23.22
CA ILE A 146 -34.44 3.82 -24.56
C ILE A 146 -34.50 2.68 -25.59
N PHE A 147 -33.59 1.70 -25.49
CA PHE A 147 -33.60 0.53 -26.37
C PHE A 147 -34.93 -0.23 -26.27
N LYS A 148 -35.44 -0.47 -25.06
CA LYS A 148 -36.76 -1.11 -24.85
C LYS A 148 -37.92 -0.26 -25.35
N HIS A 149 -37.80 1.07 -25.30
CA HIS A 149 -38.83 1.96 -25.80
C HIS A 149 -39.00 1.82 -27.32
N PHE A 150 -37.89 1.81 -28.08
CA PHE A 150 -37.92 1.66 -29.54
C PHE A 150 -38.07 0.20 -30.00
N TYR A 151 -37.58 -0.77 -29.23
CA TYR A 151 -37.59 -2.20 -29.58
C TYR A 151 -38.14 -3.05 -28.42
N PRO A 152 -39.45 -2.98 -28.13
CA PRO A 152 -40.05 -3.60 -26.95
C PRO A 152 -39.98 -5.13 -26.94
N HIS A 153 -39.80 -5.76 -28.10
CA HIS A 153 -39.70 -7.21 -28.25
C HIS A 153 -38.27 -7.76 -28.23
N GLU A 154 -37.25 -6.89 -28.20
CA GLU A 154 -35.84 -7.29 -28.19
C GLU A 154 -35.30 -7.39 -26.75
N ASP A 155 -34.40 -8.35 -26.50
CA ASP A 155 -33.79 -8.49 -25.19
C ASP A 155 -32.70 -7.42 -24.97
N SER A 156 -32.99 -6.43 -24.12
CA SER A 156 -32.03 -5.39 -23.71
C SER A 156 -30.76 -5.93 -23.03
N ASN A 157 -30.71 -7.19 -22.61
CA ASN A 157 -29.51 -7.79 -22.01
C ASN A 157 -28.36 -7.98 -23.02
N ILE A 158 -28.61 -7.86 -24.32
CA ILE A 158 -27.56 -7.77 -25.35
C ILE A 158 -26.57 -6.63 -25.08
N LEU A 159 -26.94 -5.66 -24.24
CA LEU A 159 -26.12 -4.51 -23.87
C LEU A 159 -25.22 -4.73 -22.62
N ASN A 160 -25.42 -5.80 -21.83
CA ASN A 160 -24.80 -5.95 -20.50
C ASN A 160 -23.27 -6.01 -20.46
N ASN A 161 -22.64 -6.38 -21.58
CA ASN A 161 -21.20 -6.60 -21.65
C ASN A 161 -20.54 -5.66 -22.67
N LEU A 162 -21.14 -4.51 -22.95
CA LEU A 162 -20.59 -3.51 -23.86
C LEU A 162 -19.69 -2.53 -23.10
N THR A 163 -18.64 -2.06 -23.77
CA THR A 163 -17.81 -0.98 -23.25
C THR A 163 -18.62 0.32 -23.18
N LYS A 164 -18.21 1.26 -22.31
CA LYS A 164 -18.84 2.60 -22.23
C LYS A 164 -18.94 3.26 -23.61
N LYS A 165 -17.87 3.19 -24.42
CA LYS A 165 -17.83 3.77 -25.77
C LYS A 165 -18.89 3.15 -26.70
N GLN A 166 -19.08 1.83 -26.63
CA GLN A 166 -20.13 1.15 -27.40
C GLN A 166 -21.51 1.58 -26.92
N LEU A 167 -21.73 1.65 -25.59
CA LEU A 167 -23.00 2.09 -25.02
C LEU A 167 -23.34 3.54 -25.38
N ASP A 168 -22.37 4.45 -25.33
CA ASP A 168 -22.54 5.86 -25.73
C ASP A 168 -22.89 5.95 -27.23
N THR A 169 -22.21 5.17 -28.08
CA THR A 169 -22.49 5.14 -29.53
C THR A 169 -23.91 4.63 -29.81
N ILE A 170 -24.30 3.52 -29.17
CA ILE A 170 -25.66 2.96 -29.31
C ILE A 170 -26.70 3.94 -28.77
N PHE A 171 -26.41 4.62 -27.67
CA PHE A 171 -27.29 5.65 -27.11
C PHE A 171 -27.56 6.76 -28.12
N THR A 172 -26.52 7.31 -28.77
CA THR A 172 -26.67 8.31 -29.84
C THR A 172 -27.48 7.75 -31.01
N MET A 173 -27.17 6.54 -31.48
CA MET A 173 -27.92 5.91 -32.57
C MET A 173 -29.40 5.70 -32.25
N LEU A 174 -29.74 5.38 -30.99
CA LEU A 174 -31.12 5.27 -30.55
C LEU A 174 -31.85 6.63 -30.57
N LEU A 175 -31.17 7.72 -30.18
CA LEU A 175 -31.72 9.07 -30.27
C LEU A 175 -31.95 9.50 -31.72
N ASP A 176 -31.03 9.14 -32.62
CA ASP A 176 -31.11 9.41 -34.06
C ASP A 176 -32.05 8.45 -34.80
N GLN A 177 -32.69 7.51 -34.08
CA GLN A 177 -33.61 6.50 -34.62
C GLN A 177 -33.00 5.65 -35.74
N GLU A 178 -31.70 5.34 -35.63
CA GLU A 178 -31.00 4.49 -36.58
C GLU A 178 -31.58 3.07 -36.62
N PRO A 179 -31.51 2.36 -37.75
CA PRO A 179 -32.09 1.03 -37.88
C PRO A 179 -31.41 0.01 -36.97
N LEU A 180 -32.21 -0.92 -36.45
CA LEU A 180 -31.78 -1.95 -35.49
C LEU A 180 -30.59 -2.77 -36.00
N ASP A 181 -30.53 -3.07 -37.30
CA ASP A 181 -29.44 -3.84 -37.90
C ASP A 181 -28.08 -3.15 -37.74
N LYS A 182 -28.05 -1.81 -37.82
CA LYS A 182 -26.84 -1.01 -37.62
C LYS A 182 -26.40 -1.06 -36.16
N ILE A 183 -27.35 -1.00 -35.22
CA ILE A 183 -27.11 -1.14 -33.78
C ILE A 183 -26.56 -2.55 -33.47
N LYS A 184 -27.21 -3.61 -33.99
CA LYS A 184 -26.77 -5.01 -33.86
C LYS A 184 -25.37 -5.21 -34.46
N GLY A 185 -25.01 -4.48 -35.52
CA GLY A 185 -23.66 -4.48 -36.08
C GLY A 185 -22.57 -4.04 -35.09
N ILE A 186 -22.84 -3.07 -34.20
CA ILE A 186 -21.90 -2.64 -33.15
C ILE A 186 -21.77 -3.70 -32.05
N ILE A 187 -22.89 -4.34 -31.70
CA ILE A 187 -22.94 -5.40 -30.70
C ILE A 187 -22.16 -6.63 -31.17
N ASN A 188 -22.33 -7.02 -32.44
CA ASN A 188 -21.74 -8.22 -33.02
C ASN A 188 -20.25 -8.08 -33.41
N LYS A 189 -19.75 -6.85 -33.60
CA LYS A 189 -18.30 -6.60 -33.76
C LYS A 189 -17.46 -7.11 -32.58
N LYS A 190 -18.10 -7.45 -31.46
CA LYS A 190 -17.51 -8.08 -30.27
C LYS A 190 -17.21 -9.58 -30.43
N ILE A 191 -17.86 -10.29 -31.36
CA ILE A 191 -17.73 -11.76 -31.45
C ILE A 191 -16.48 -12.16 -32.27
N ALA A 192 -15.88 -11.23 -33.01
CA ALA A 192 -14.78 -11.49 -33.95
C ALA A 192 -13.40 -10.96 -33.51
N SER A 193 -13.26 -10.46 -32.27
CA SER A 193 -12.01 -9.95 -31.67
C SER A 193 -11.75 -10.60 -30.33
#